data_AF-A0A954KTU6-F1
#
_entry.id   AF-A0A954KTU6-F1
#
_cell.length_a   1.000
_cell.length_b   1.000
_cell.length_c   1.000
_cell.angle_alpha   90.00
_cell.angle_beta   90.00
_cell.angle_gamma   90.00
#
_symmetry.space_group_name_H-M   'P 1'
#
loop_
_entity.id
_entity.type
_entity.pdbx_description
1 polymer ?
#
loop_
_entity_poly.entity_id
_entity_poly.type
_entity_poly.pdbx_seq_one_letter_code
_entity_poly.pdbx_strand_id
1 'polypeptide(L)' 'MLLALLLQGTTAAAETTPHAEQMLQDAELASVFFVDADCGWAVGDRGVVWHTEDAGRTWRRQPT' A
#
# COMPACT_ATOMS: atom_id res chain seq x y z
N MET A 1 25.01 -39.28 10.36
CA MET A 1 23.62 -39.42 9.87
C MET A 1 23.32 -38.20 9.01
N LEU A 2 23.03 -38.51 7.74
CA LEU A 2 22.74 -37.70 6.55
C LEU A 2 22.73 -36.15 6.63
N LEU A 3 23.68 -35.58 5.88
CA LEU A 3 23.55 -34.34 5.10
C LEU A 3 22.25 -34.35 4.29
N ALA A 4 21.53 -33.24 4.25
CA ALA A 4 20.57 -32.95 3.18
C ALA A 4 20.89 -31.54 2.64
N LEU A 5 21.78 -31.51 1.65
CA LEU A 5 21.97 -30.38 0.76
C LEU A 5 20.74 -30.37 -0.17
N LEU A 6 19.87 -29.37 -0.07
CA LEU A 6 18.89 -29.12 -1.13
C LEU A 6 19.30 -27.84 -1.84
N LEU A 7 19.68 -28.06 -3.10
CA LEU A 7 19.95 -27.08 -4.14
C LEU A 7 18.86 -26.00 -4.13
N GLN A 8 19.28 -24.74 -4.08
CA GLN A 8 18.38 -23.61 -4.31
C GLN A 8 17.79 -23.79 -5.72
N GLY A 9 16.49 -24.08 -5.76
CA GLY A 9 15.72 -24.22 -6.99
C GLY A 9 15.92 -22.99 -7.87
N THR A 10 16.31 -23.25 -9.10
CA THR A 10 16.50 -22.23 -10.12
C THR A 10 15.15 -21.75 -10.68
N THR A 11 15.10 -20.43 -10.86
CA THR A 11 14.32 -19.63 -11.81
C THR A 11 12.78 -19.47 -11.64
N ALA A 12 12.42 -18.18 -11.59
CA ALA A 12 11.13 -17.55 -11.84
C ALA A 12 9.99 -17.78 -10.82
N ALA A 13 10.25 -17.48 -9.54
CA ALA A 13 9.19 -16.92 -8.70
C ALA A 13 9.07 -15.43 -9.08
N ALA A 14 7.94 -15.05 -9.67
CA ALA A 14 7.59 -13.65 -9.91
C ALA A 14 7.89 -12.84 -8.65
N GLU A 15 8.74 -11.83 -8.79
CA GLU A 15 9.13 -10.91 -7.75
C GLU A 15 7.86 -10.26 -7.19
N THR A 16 7.32 -10.81 -6.09
CA THR A 16 6.16 -10.25 -5.39
C THR A 16 6.54 -8.89 -4.86
N THR A 17 6.21 -7.87 -5.64
CA THR A 17 6.80 -6.53 -5.63
C THR A 17 6.40 -5.77 -4.35
N PRO A 18 7.27 -5.65 -3.32
CA PRO A 18 6.98 -4.76 -2.18
C PRO A 18 6.97 -3.29 -2.63
N HIS A 19 7.66 -3.02 -3.75
CA HIS A 19 7.81 -1.69 -4.32
C HIS A 19 6.47 -1.08 -4.77
N ALA A 20 5.53 -1.86 -5.27
CA ALA A 20 4.27 -1.33 -5.80
C ALA A 20 3.40 -0.72 -4.69
N GLU A 21 3.31 -1.34 -3.51
CA GLU A 21 2.54 -0.78 -2.39
C GLU A 21 3.20 0.47 -1.80
N GLN A 22 4.54 0.50 -1.75
CA GLN A 22 5.29 1.68 -1.33
C GLN A 22 5.07 2.85 -2.30
N MET A 23 5.04 2.58 -3.61
CA MET A 23 4.73 3.59 -4.63
C MET A 23 3.35 4.22 -4.49
N LEU A 24 2.37 3.52 -3.90
CA LEU A 24 1.03 4.08 -3.65
C LEU A 24 1.01 4.94 -2.39
N GLN A 25 1.96 4.77 -1.46
CA GLN A 25 2.06 5.63 -0.27
C GLN A 25 2.70 6.98 -0.59
N ASP A 26 3.59 7.02 -1.58
CA ASP A 26 4.24 8.24 -2.09
C ASP A 26 3.50 8.85 -3.30
N ALA A 27 2.21 8.53 -3.46
CA ALA A 27 1.39 9.08 -4.52
C ALA A 27 1.18 10.60 -4.32
N GLU A 28 1.16 11.34 -5.44
CA GLU A 28 0.97 12.79 -5.40
C GLU A 28 -0.48 13.11 -5.02
N LEU A 29 -0.66 13.85 -3.93
CA LEU A 29 -1.98 14.18 -3.39
C LEU A 29 -2.71 15.15 -4.33
N ALA A 30 -3.92 14.78 -4.75
CA ALA A 30 -4.73 15.58 -5.67
C ALA A 30 -5.85 16.35 -4.94
N SER A 31 -6.51 15.71 -3.97
CA SER A 31 -7.62 16.34 -3.22
C SER A 31 -7.85 15.69 -1.86
N VAL A 32 -8.42 16.47 -0.94
CA VAL A 32 -8.86 16.04 0.39
C VAL A 32 -10.24 16.61 0.67
N PHE A 33 -11.14 15.78 1.18
CA PHE A 33 -12.49 16.17 1.57
C PHE A 33 -12.91 15.52 2.88
N PHE A 34 -13.54 16.28 3.76
CA PHE A 34 -14.08 15.80 5.04
C PHE A 34 -15.60 15.78 4.99
N VAL A 35 -16.20 14.65 5.35
CA VAL A 35 -17.67 14.50 5.43
C VAL A 35 -18.19 15.02 6.77
N ASP A 36 -17.37 14.95 7.82
CA ASP A 36 -17.60 15.52 9.14
C ASP A 36 -16.24 15.86 9.81
N ALA A 37 -16.25 16.15 11.11
CA ALA A 37 -15.04 16.57 11.83
C ALA A 37 -13.97 15.47 11.94
N ASP A 38 -14.36 14.20 11.90
CA ASP A 38 -13.48 13.06 12.16
C ASP A 38 -13.22 12.24 10.88
N CYS A 39 -14.21 12.14 9.99
CA CYS A 39 -14.17 11.29 8.81
C CYS A 39 -13.79 12.07 7.55
N GLY A 40 -12.76 11.60 6.84
CA GLY A 40 -12.24 12.26 5.65
C GLY A 40 -11.64 11.31 4.62
N TRP A 41 -11.57 11.78 3.38
CA TRP A 41 -11.08 11.05 2.22
C TRP A 41 -10.00 11.87 1.51
N ALA A 42 -8.94 11.19 1.08
CA ALA A 42 -7.88 11.75 0.26
C ALA A 42 -7.73 10.90 -1.00
N VAL A 43 -7.45 11.57 -2.12
CA VAL A 43 -7.18 10.90 -3.39
C VAL A 43 -5.89 11.44 -4.00
N GLY A 44 -5.15 10.57 -4.68
CA GLY A 44 -3.89 10.92 -5.32
C GLY A 44 -3.79 10.40 -6.75
N ASP A 45 -2.61 10.57 -7.34
CA ASP A 45 -2.27 9.93 -8.60
C ASP A 45 -2.35 8.39 -8.49
N ARG A 46 -2.28 7.71 -9.63
CA ARG A 46 -2.33 6.22 -9.71
C ARG A 46 -3.61 5.59 -9.14
N GLY A 47 -4.66 6.39 -8.95
CA GLY A 47 -5.96 5.93 -8.42
C GLY A 47 -5.96 5.63 -6.93
N VAL A 48 -4.99 6.16 -6.16
CA VAL A 48 -4.92 5.90 -4.72
C VAL A 48 -6.03 6.62 -3.98
N VAL A 49 -6.67 5.91 -3.05
CA VAL A 49 -7.69 6.42 -2.14
C VAL A 49 -7.27 6.11 -0.70
N TRP A 50 -7.35 7.09 0.18
CA TRP A 50 -7.17 6.92 1.62
C TRP A 50 -8.38 7.44 2.40
N HIS A 51 -8.61 6.84 3.56
CA HIS A 51 -9.66 7.22 4.50
C HIS A 51 -9.08 7.47 5.90
N THR A 52 -9.59 8.47 6.60
CA THR A 52 -9.32 8.76 8.02
C THR A 52 -10.62 8.73 8.82
N GLU A 53 -10.53 8.30 10.08
CA GLU A 53 -11.62 8.30 11.07
C GLU A 53 -11.22 9.09 12.33
N ASP A 54 -10.11 9.83 12.27
CA ASP A 54 -9.51 10.51 13.42
C ASP A 54 -9.04 11.93 13.07
N ALA A 55 -9.83 12.64 12.26
CA ALA A 55 -9.59 14.02 11.83
C ALA A 55 -8.26 14.19 11.07
N GLY A 56 -7.84 13.17 10.32
CA GLY A 56 -6.64 13.20 9.49
C GLY A 56 -5.34 12.92 10.24
N ARG A 57 -5.39 12.44 11.48
CA ARG A 57 -4.19 12.04 12.24
C ARG A 57 -3.58 10.75 11.67
N THR A 58 -4.42 9.82 11.26
CA THR A 58 -4.02 8.60 10.56
C THR A 58 -4.88 8.36 9.33
N TRP A 59 -4.25 7.80 8.30
CA TRP A 59 -4.87 7.53 7.00
C TRP A 59 -4.62 6.07 6.62
N ARG A 60 -5.67 5.38 6.14
CA ARG A 60 -5.60 3.98 5.71
C ARG A 60 -5.93 3.90 4.22
N ARG A 61 -5.02 3.31 3.43
CA ARG A 61 -5.23 3.05 2.01
C ARG A 61 -6.43 2.12 1.82
N GLN A 62 -7.32 2.47 0.92
CA GLN A 62 -8.45 1.62 0.56
C GLN A 62 -8.09 0.71 -0.62
N PRO A 63 -8.53 -0.56 -0.61
CA PRO A 63 -8.50 -1.39 -1.81
C PRO A 63 -9.51 -0.88 -2.83
N THR A 64 -9.17 -1.00 -4.11
CA THR A 64 -10.03 -0.74 -5.27
C THR A 64 -10.30 -2.03 -6.02
#